data_AF-A0A6G4XU90-F1
#
_entry.id   AF-A0A6G4XU90-F1
#
_cell.length_a   1.000
_cell.length_b   1.000
_cell.length_c   1.000
_cell.angle_alpha   90.00
_cell.angle_beta   90.00
_cell.angle_gamma   90.00
#
_symmetry.space_group_name_H-M   'P 1'
#
loop_
_entity.id
_entity.type
_entity.pdbx_description
1 polymer ?
#
loop_
_entity_poly.entity_id
_entity_poly.type
_entity_poly.pdbx_seq_one_letter_code
_entity_poly.pdbx_strand_id
1 'polypeptide(L)'
;MDTSGTLDEALERLHGSGPERLGRLTNHAPMAVESLAARGQSRSVHRWLDLYAPKLEEFPSRVEPVTDANWAEALGDSRRVADWIGYFEAGIAERPWREVLAQWWPRLLPGMYGGSTHPVIRVGHAVRTLLSTEGETAAPRLAELAHGLGYWAATHHPVALGPALPGAGTAAAALDAVPLIAAQDGGFPTRLARVSALPAWTYEVTEPADAQARLTELVRAATHRYATHGHGEETMLVHAATAPNAVLRTLPALPHELWPESLRAAWTASAAVTAMYAPPTGVTYTPPGTFTPEEVAERALAHGDEHVIKLTDTALDFGDEQALAAALRAIELSEPLS
;
A
#
# COMPACT_ATOMS: atom_id res chain seq x y z
N MET A 1 9.57 -1.08 -18.48
CA MET A 1 10.41 -1.89 -17.57
C MET A 1 11.75 -1.21 -17.43
N ASP A 2 12.24 -1.08 -16.20
CA ASP A 2 13.58 -0.55 -15.94
C ASP A 2 14.63 -1.61 -16.29
N THR A 3 15.32 -1.43 -17.41
CA THR A 3 16.45 -2.26 -17.85
C THR A 3 17.80 -1.67 -17.43
N SER A 4 17.80 -0.56 -16.69
CA SER A 4 19.00 0.20 -16.34
C SER A 4 19.68 -0.26 -15.05
N GLY A 5 19.03 -1.11 -14.25
CA GLY A 5 19.50 -1.52 -12.91
C GLY A 5 19.26 -0.47 -11.81
N THR A 6 18.75 0.72 -12.16
CA THR A 6 18.57 1.83 -11.21
C THR A 6 17.69 1.46 -10.02
N LEU A 7 16.56 0.79 -10.26
CA LEU A 7 15.69 0.33 -9.18
C LEU A 7 16.43 -0.62 -8.21
N ASP A 8 17.21 -1.55 -8.75
CA ASP A 8 17.90 -2.56 -7.96
C ASP A 8 18.99 -1.93 -7.08
N GLU A 9 19.78 -0.97 -7.62
CA GLU A 9 20.73 -0.16 -6.84
C GLU A 9 20.05 0.66 -5.73
N ALA A 10 18.89 1.26 -6.03
CA ALA A 10 18.13 2.05 -5.06
C ALA A 10 17.58 1.16 -3.93
N LEU A 11 17.10 -0.04 -4.25
CA LEU A 11 16.64 -1.01 -3.26
C LEU A 11 17.78 -1.47 -2.35
N GLU A 12 18.96 -1.81 -2.90
CA GLU A 12 20.13 -2.20 -2.10
C GLU A 12 20.52 -1.11 -1.09
N ARG A 13 20.52 0.17 -1.51
CA ARG A 13 20.76 1.30 -0.61
C ARG A 13 19.71 1.39 0.49
N LEU A 14 18.45 1.15 0.15
CA LEU A 14 17.31 1.24 1.08
C LEU A 14 17.24 0.07 2.07
N HIS A 15 17.73 -1.11 1.71
CA HIS A 15 17.75 -2.26 2.63
C HIS A 15 18.69 -2.05 3.82
N GLY A 16 19.63 -1.12 3.72
CA GLY A 16 20.43 -0.66 4.86
C GLY A 16 19.69 0.27 5.85
N SER A 17 18.44 0.63 5.58
CA SER A 17 17.63 1.55 6.40
C SER A 17 16.40 0.86 7.00
N GLY A 18 15.99 1.30 8.19
CA GLY A 18 14.82 0.79 8.88
C GLY A 18 13.51 1.01 8.11
N PRO A 19 12.45 0.23 8.42
CA PRO A 19 11.13 0.38 7.81
C PRO A 19 10.33 1.56 8.40
N GLU A 20 10.81 2.19 9.47
CA GLU A 20 10.16 3.31 10.15
C GLU A 20 11.19 4.38 10.56
N ARG A 21 10.69 5.59 10.77
CA ARG A 21 11.35 6.71 11.43
C ARG A 21 10.53 7.21 12.60
N LEU A 22 11.17 7.81 13.60
CA LEU A 22 10.54 8.34 14.82
C LEU A 22 9.61 7.30 15.49
N GLY A 23 9.97 6.02 15.39
CA GLY A 23 9.30 4.87 15.99
C GLY A 23 7.89 4.55 15.49
N ARG A 24 7.41 5.17 14.40
CA ARG A 24 6.09 4.85 13.81
C ARG A 24 5.86 5.30 12.36
N LEU A 25 6.63 6.24 11.84
CA LEU A 25 6.38 6.83 10.52
C LEU A 25 7.08 5.96 9.49
N THR A 26 6.34 5.34 8.57
CA THR A 26 6.93 4.38 7.64
C THR A 26 7.96 5.03 6.71
N ASN A 27 9.05 4.31 6.43
CA ASN A 27 9.95 4.59 5.33
C ASN A 27 9.22 4.29 4.01
N HIS A 28 8.91 5.35 3.26
CA HIS A 28 8.12 5.24 2.03
C HIS A 28 8.96 5.00 0.78
N ALA A 29 10.28 5.16 0.87
CA ALA A 29 11.16 5.21 -0.29
C ALA A 29 11.09 3.97 -1.18
N PRO A 30 11.05 2.71 -0.68
CA PRO A 30 10.98 1.54 -1.57
C PRO A 30 9.76 1.56 -2.52
N MET A 31 8.62 2.04 -2.03
CA MET A 31 7.39 2.15 -2.81
C MET A 31 7.46 3.32 -3.81
N ALA A 32 8.07 4.44 -3.40
CA ALA A 32 8.21 5.62 -4.26
C ALA A 32 9.23 5.38 -5.40
N VAL A 33 10.40 4.80 -5.12
CA VAL A 33 11.39 4.49 -6.16
C VAL A 33 10.88 3.45 -7.15
N GLU A 34 10.13 2.45 -6.68
CA GLU A 34 9.45 1.50 -7.56
C GLU A 34 8.43 2.21 -8.46
N SER A 35 7.58 3.07 -7.87
CA SER A 35 6.56 3.81 -8.62
C SER A 35 7.19 4.67 -9.72
N LEU A 36 8.28 5.38 -9.40
CA LEU A 36 9.02 6.19 -10.36
C LEU A 36 9.62 5.32 -11.48
N ALA A 37 10.31 4.23 -11.14
CA ALA A 37 10.90 3.33 -12.12
C ALA A 37 9.84 2.70 -13.04
N ALA A 38 8.72 2.25 -12.47
CA ALA A 38 7.62 1.66 -13.22
C ALA A 38 6.93 2.65 -14.16
N ARG A 39 6.95 3.95 -13.84
CA ARG A 39 6.44 5.05 -14.68
C ARG A 39 7.50 5.70 -15.57
N GLY A 40 8.63 5.01 -15.81
CA GLY A 40 9.65 5.46 -16.75
C GLY A 40 10.54 6.61 -16.23
N GLN A 41 10.46 6.92 -14.93
CA GLN A 41 11.21 7.99 -14.29
C GLN A 41 12.50 7.49 -13.60
N SER A 42 13.05 6.34 -14.03
CA SER A 42 14.25 5.72 -13.42
C SER A 42 15.42 6.70 -13.28
N ARG A 43 15.66 7.58 -14.27
CA ARG A 43 16.76 8.57 -14.25
C ARG A 43 16.70 9.55 -13.06
N SER A 44 15.54 9.70 -12.43
CA SER A 44 15.33 10.62 -11.31
C SER A 44 15.33 9.91 -9.95
N VAL A 45 15.36 8.57 -9.91
CA VAL A 45 15.24 7.78 -8.69
C VAL A 45 16.32 8.11 -7.67
N HIS A 46 17.61 8.07 -8.06
CA HIS A 46 18.71 8.34 -7.13
C HIS A 46 18.68 9.78 -6.61
N ARG A 47 18.35 10.75 -7.47
CA ARG A 47 18.20 12.16 -7.06
C ARG A 47 17.04 12.33 -6.07
N TRP A 48 15.90 11.69 -6.32
CA TRP A 48 14.77 11.71 -5.40
C TRP A 48 15.14 11.06 -4.06
N LEU A 49 15.86 9.94 -4.10
CA LEU A 49 16.31 9.22 -2.92
C LEU A 49 17.29 10.05 -2.06
N ASP A 50 18.17 10.84 -2.70
CA ASP A 50 19.06 11.77 -1.99
C ASP A 50 18.28 12.86 -1.23
N LEU A 51 17.19 13.37 -1.81
CA LEU A 51 16.30 14.32 -1.14
C LEU A 51 15.52 13.65 0.01
N TYR A 52 15.14 12.39 -0.15
CA TYR A 52 14.42 11.62 0.87
C TYR A 52 15.33 11.16 2.02
N ALA A 53 16.64 11.01 1.78
CA ALA A 53 17.60 10.40 2.72
C ALA A 53 17.55 10.94 4.17
N PRO A 54 17.30 12.24 4.45
CA PRO A 54 17.16 12.74 5.81
C PRO A 54 15.98 12.13 6.60
N LYS A 55 15.01 11.51 5.94
CA LYS A 55 13.89 10.78 6.56
C LYS A 55 14.24 9.32 6.88
N LEU A 56 15.40 8.81 6.46
CA LEU A 56 15.82 7.43 6.71
C LEU A 56 16.48 7.30 8.09
N GLU A 57 16.14 6.22 8.79
CA GLU A 57 16.77 5.84 10.06
C GLU A 57 17.52 4.51 9.91
N GLU A 58 18.45 4.28 10.83
CA GLU A 58 19.29 3.07 10.85
C GLU A 58 18.44 1.80 10.88
N PHE A 59 18.94 0.75 10.23
CA PHE A 59 18.29 -0.55 10.28
C PHE A 59 18.28 -1.09 11.74
N PRO A 60 17.13 -1.57 12.24
CA PRO A 60 17.03 -2.01 13.62
C PRO A 60 17.87 -3.27 13.88
N SER A 61 18.35 -3.41 15.12
CA SER A 61 19.05 -4.62 15.56
C SER A 61 18.10 -5.81 15.71
N ARG A 62 18.61 -7.01 15.46
CA ARG A 62 17.92 -8.28 15.76
C ARG A 62 17.80 -8.47 17.27
N VAL A 63 16.70 -9.07 17.71
CA VAL A 63 16.45 -9.38 19.13
C VAL A 63 16.60 -10.87 19.36
N GLU A 64 15.85 -11.67 18.61
CA GLU A 64 15.86 -13.13 18.68
C GLU A 64 15.39 -13.70 17.34
N PRO A 65 16.03 -14.75 16.79
CA PRO A 65 15.55 -15.36 15.55
C PRO A 65 14.08 -15.78 15.60
N VAL A 66 13.32 -15.39 14.58
CA VAL A 66 12.02 -15.98 14.27
C VAL A 66 12.24 -17.30 13.54
N THR A 67 11.46 -18.32 13.88
CA THR A 67 11.57 -19.71 13.40
C THR A 67 10.18 -20.31 13.20
N ASP A 68 10.09 -21.43 12.49
CA ASP A 68 8.83 -22.16 12.32
C ASP A 68 8.17 -22.60 13.64
N ALA A 69 8.95 -22.72 14.72
CA ALA A 69 8.46 -23.11 16.03
C ALA A 69 7.91 -21.94 16.87
N ASN A 70 8.38 -20.70 16.66
CA ASN A 70 8.06 -19.56 17.52
C ASN A 70 7.40 -18.36 16.79
N TRP A 71 7.20 -18.43 15.46
CA TRP A 71 6.70 -17.29 14.68
C TRP A 71 5.36 -16.74 15.19
N ALA A 72 4.48 -17.60 15.71
CA ALA A 72 3.16 -17.18 16.19
C ALA A 72 3.25 -16.25 17.40
N GLU A 73 4.27 -16.44 18.25
CA GLU A 73 4.52 -15.61 19.43
C GLU A 73 5.16 -14.27 19.07
N ALA A 74 5.91 -14.21 17.95
CA ALA A 74 6.55 -13.00 17.46
C ALA A 74 5.63 -12.11 16.60
N LEU A 75 4.46 -12.59 16.20
CA LEU A 75 3.56 -11.89 15.28
C LEU A 75 2.97 -10.64 15.95
N GLY A 76 3.14 -9.48 15.30
CA GLY A 76 2.67 -8.19 15.81
C GLY A 76 3.58 -7.51 16.83
N ASP A 77 4.76 -8.06 17.12
CA ASP A 77 5.79 -7.38 17.92
C ASP A 77 6.73 -6.56 17.02
N SER A 78 6.51 -5.24 16.97
CA SER A 78 7.27 -4.33 16.09
C SER A 78 8.77 -4.31 16.37
N ARG A 79 9.19 -4.66 17.60
CA ARG A 79 10.60 -4.74 17.99
C ARG A 79 11.34 -5.87 17.26
N ARG A 80 10.60 -6.87 16.77
CA ARG A 80 11.13 -8.07 16.09
C ARG A 80 11.24 -7.89 14.58
N VAL A 81 11.12 -6.67 14.04
CA VAL A 81 11.09 -6.45 12.58
C VAL A 81 12.34 -6.96 11.87
N ALA A 82 13.54 -6.75 12.42
CA ALA A 82 14.77 -7.27 11.83
C ALA A 82 14.84 -8.81 11.85
N ASP A 83 14.24 -9.44 12.87
CA ASP A 83 14.18 -10.90 12.99
C ASP A 83 13.19 -11.49 11.98
N TRP A 84 12.04 -10.83 11.81
CA TRP A 84 11.04 -11.19 10.80
C TRP A 84 11.58 -11.05 9.37
N ILE A 85 12.30 -9.96 9.06
CA ILE A 85 12.94 -9.78 7.76
C ILE A 85 13.93 -10.92 7.50
N GLY A 86 14.81 -11.23 8.47
CA GLY A 86 15.74 -12.35 8.35
C GLY A 86 15.07 -13.71 8.13
N TYR A 87 13.91 -13.95 8.77
CA TYR A 87 13.12 -15.17 8.58
C TYR A 87 12.59 -15.28 7.14
N PHE A 88 12.05 -14.20 6.57
CA PHE A 88 11.58 -14.20 5.19
C PHE A 88 12.71 -14.26 4.15
N GLU A 89 13.84 -13.61 4.41
CA GLU A 89 15.04 -13.71 3.56
C GLU A 89 15.50 -15.17 3.45
N ALA A 90 15.63 -15.87 4.58
CA ALA A 90 15.99 -17.28 4.61
C ALA A 90 14.95 -18.14 3.86
N GLY A 91 13.66 -17.91 4.12
CA GLY A 91 12.59 -18.67 3.46
C GLY A 91 12.56 -18.50 1.94
N ILE A 92 12.81 -17.29 1.43
CA ILE A 92 12.86 -16.97 -0.01
C ILE A 92 14.15 -17.48 -0.66
N ALA A 93 15.26 -17.59 0.08
CA ALA A 93 16.48 -18.20 -0.42
C ALA A 93 16.35 -19.73 -0.61
N GLU A 94 15.50 -20.37 0.18
CA GLU A 94 15.31 -21.83 0.16
C GLU A 94 14.21 -22.31 -0.78
N ARG A 95 13.19 -21.47 -1.04
CA ARG A 95 11.98 -21.84 -1.79
C ARG A 95 11.55 -20.74 -2.75
N PRO A 96 10.82 -21.06 -3.84
CA PRO A 96 10.26 -20.04 -4.71
C PRO A 96 9.45 -19.00 -3.94
N TRP A 97 9.72 -17.72 -4.17
CA TRP A 97 9.08 -16.61 -3.44
C TRP A 97 7.55 -16.66 -3.48
N ARG A 98 6.96 -17.15 -4.58
CA ARG A 98 5.51 -17.33 -4.73
C ARG A 98 4.94 -18.33 -3.71
N GLU A 99 5.68 -19.37 -3.37
CA GLU A 99 5.28 -20.34 -2.35
C GLU A 99 5.31 -19.72 -0.95
N VAL A 100 6.37 -18.95 -0.64
CA VAL A 100 6.48 -18.20 0.63
C VAL A 100 5.33 -17.20 0.75
N LEU A 101 5.06 -16.44 -0.31
CA LEU A 101 3.96 -15.49 -0.37
C LEU A 101 2.61 -16.19 -0.17
N ALA A 102 2.31 -17.25 -0.92
CA ALA A 102 1.06 -17.99 -0.80
C ALA A 102 0.85 -18.59 0.59
N GLN A 103 1.92 -19.08 1.24
CA GLN A 103 1.86 -19.61 2.60
C GLN A 103 1.53 -18.51 3.63
N TRP A 104 2.13 -17.34 3.50
CA TRP A 104 2.04 -16.28 4.50
C TRP A 104 0.90 -15.29 4.27
N TRP A 105 0.45 -15.13 3.03
CA TRP A 105 -0.64 -14.23 2.68
C TRP A 105 -1.87 -14.41 3.57
N PRO A 106 -2.51 -15.59 3.68
CA PRO A 106 -3.69 -15.76 4.53
C PRO A 106 -3.39 -15.60 6.04
N ARG A 107 -2.13 -15.76 6.47
CA ARG A 107 -1.73 -15.56 7.87
C ARG A 107 -1.61 -14.08 8.24
N LEU A 108 -1.15 -13.26 7.29
CA LEU A 108 -0.90 -11.83 7.50
C LEU A 108 -2.11 -10.96 7.16
N LEU A 109 -2.96 -11.43 6.25
CA LEU A 109 -4.13 -10.72 5.76
C LEU A 109 -5.07 -10.22 6.86
N PRO A 110 -5.36 -10.98 7.95
CA PRO A 110 -6.18 -10.49 9.05
C PRO A 110 -5.63 -9.23 9.72
N GLY A 111 -4.30 -9.05 9.75
CA GLY A 111 -3.61 -7.92 10.38
C GLY A 111 -3.02 -6.89 9.40
N MET A 112 -3.53 -6.86 8.16
CA MET A 112 -3.12 -5.93 7.10
C MET A 112 -3.18 -4.45 7.49
N TYR A 113 -3.94 -4.09 8.53
CA TYR A 113 -4.15 -2.72 8.99
C TYR A 113 -2.97 -2.19 9.83
N GLY A 114 -2.06 -3.06 10.24
CA GLY A 114 -0.78 -2.71 10.85
C GLY A 114 0.06 -1.75 10.01
N GLY A 115 0.84 -0.89 10.66
CA GLY A 115 1.71 0.08 9.96
C GLY A 115 0.94 1.01 9.02
N SER A 116 -0.33 1.30 9.30
CA SER A 116 -1.23 2.07 8.42
C SER A 116 -1.29 1.49 7.00
N THR A 117 -1.38 0.17 6.87
CA THR A 117 -1.39 -0.60 5.62
C THR A 117 -0.14 -0.49 4.76
N HIS A 118 0.92 0.21 5.20
CA HIS A 118 2.15 0.29 4.44
C HIS A 118 2.81 -1.06 4.13
N PRO A 119 2.80 -2.05 5.04
CA PRO A 119 3.47 -3.32 4.74
C PRO A 119 2.89 -4.02 3.51
N VAL A 120 1.56 -4.10 3.38
CA VAL A 120 0.93 -4.68 2.18
C VAL A 120 1.18 -3.84 0.94
N ILE A 121 1.24 -2.50 1.07
CA ILE A 121 1.60 -1.61 -0.04
C ILE A 121 3.01 -1.95 -0.53
N ARG A 122 3.97 -2.05 0.39
CA ARG A 122 5.35 -2.43 0.11
C ARG A 122 5.44 -3.80 -0.59
N VAL A 123 4.71 -4.80 -0.10
CA VAL A 123 4.62 -6.13 -0.74
C VAL A 123 4.04 -6.04 -2.15
N GLY A 124 2.98 -5.24 -2.37
CA GLY A 124 2.38 -5.07 -3.70
C GLY A 124 3.35 -4.47 -4.72
N HIS A 125 4.12 -3.46 -4.32
CA HIS A 125 5.19 -2.89 -5.17
C HIS A 125 6.29 -3.93 -5.44
N ALA A 126 6.76 -4.66 -4.43
CA ALA A 126 7.75 -5.73 -4.60
C ALA A 126 7.27 -6.79 -5.60
N VAL A 127 6.03 -7.29 -5.43
CA VAL A 127 5.44 -8.30 -6.31
C VAL A 127 5.30 -7.81 -7.75
N ARG A 128 4.89 -6.55 -7.98
CA ARG A 128 4.82 -5.95 -9.32
C ARG A 128 6.17 -6.01 -10.04
N THR A 129 7.26 -5.73 -9.33
CA THR A 129 8.61 -5.79 -9.91
C THR A 129 9.06 -7.22 -10.18
N LEU A 130 8.70 -8.18 -9.32
CA LEU A 130 9.03 -9.59 -9.49
C LEU A 130 8.23 -10.26 -10.61
N LEU A 131 7.00 -9.81 -10.85
CA LEU A 131 6.17 -10.30 -11.97
C LEU A 131 6.61 -9.75 -13.32
N SER A 132 7.29 -8.60 -13.35
CA SER A 132 7.76 -7.97 -14.59
C SER A 132 9.19 -8.36 -14.99
N THR A 133 9.94 -9.05 -14.13
CA THR A 133 11.28 -9.55 -14.46
C THR A 133 11.23 -11.03 -14.86
N GLU A 134 11.50 -11.32 -16.13
CA GLU A 134 11.86 -12.68 -16.58
C GLU A 134 13.39 -12.82 -16.58
N GLY A 135 13.93 -13.75 -15.78
CA GLY A 135 15.32 -14.21 -15.91
C GLY A 135 16.41 -13.23 -15.46
N GLU A 136 17.08 -13.60 -14.37
CA GLU A 136 18.38 -13.11 -13.86
C GLU A 136 18.41 -11.71 -13.17
N THR A 137 18.98 -11.73 -11.95
CA THR A 137 19.14 -10.63 -10.98
C THR A 137 17.86 -10.04 -10.37
N ALA A 138 17.06 -10.88 -9.72
CA ALA A 138 15.96 -10.45 -8.85
C ALA A 138 16.39 -10.25 -7.36
N ALA A 139 17.68 -10.32 -7.01
CA ALA A 139 18.10 -10.40 -5.62
C ALA A 139 17.64 -9.19 -4.76
N PRO A 140 17.85 -7.91 -5.17
CA PRO A 140 17.30 -6.77 -4.44
C PRO A 140 15.76 -6.78 -4.39
N ARG A 141 15.09 -7.23 -5.46
CA ARG A 141 13.61 -7.31 -5.49
C ARG A 141 13.05 -8.40 -4.57
N LEU A 142 13.77 -9.53 -4.45
CA LEU A 142 13.45 -10.62 -3.53
C LEU A 142 13.69 -10.20 -2.08
N ALA A 143 14.80 -9.49 -1.81
CA ALA A 143 15.05 -8.88 -0.51
C ALA A 143 13.94 -7.86 -0.17
N GLU A 144 13.51 -7.05 -1.13
CA GLU A 144 12.42 -6.10 -0.91
C GLU A 144 11.09 -6.79 -0.55
N LEU A 145 10.79 -7.93 -1.16
CA LEU A 145 9.65 -8.76 -0.76
C LEU A 145 9.81 -9.28 0.69
N ALA A 146 11.00 -9.75 1.07
CA ALA A 146 11.28 -10.18 2.44
C ALA A 146 11.13 -9.03 3.44
N HIS A 147 11.61 -7.83 3.10
CA HIS A 147 11.44 -6.63 3.91
C HIS A 147 9.97 -6.26 4.08
N GLY A 148 9.17 -6.31 3.00
CA GLY A 148 7.73 -6.06 3.04
C GLY A 148 6.98 -7.06 3.92
N LEU A 149 7.23 -8.36 3.74
CA LEU A 149 6.60 -9.43 4.54
C LEU A 149 7.03 -9.36 6.01
N GLY A 150 8.32 -9.11 6.28
CA GLY A 150 8.83 -9.00 7.63
C GLY A 150 8.27 -7.80 8.39
N TYR A 151 8.15 -6.66 7.71
CA TYR A 151 7.49 -5.48 8.27
C TYR A 151 6.00 -5.74 8.54
N TRP A 152 5.33 -6.48 7.66
CA TRP A 152 3.92 -6.85 7.84
C TRP A 152 3.74 -7.75 9.06
N ALA A 153 4.55 -8.81 9.19
CA ALA A 153 4.50 -9.70 10.33
C ALA A 153 4.78 -8.96 11.66
N ALA A 154 5.77 -8.07 11.67
CA ALA A 154 6.13 -7.31 12.87
C ALA A 154 5.07 -6.28 13.29
N THR A 155 4.33 -5.70 12.34
CA THR A 155 3.30 -4.70 12.63
C THR A 155 1.88 -5.25 12.57
N HIS A 156 1.72 -6.56 12.36
CA HIS A 156 0.45 -7.24 12.19
C HIS A 156 -0.57 -6.81 13.25
N HIS A 157 -1.64 -6.14 12.80
CA HIS A 157 -2.65 -5.59 13.68
C HIS A 157 -4.04 -5.82 13.10
N PRO A 158 -4.83 -6.77 13.64
CA PRO A 158 -6.15 -7.06 13.14
C PRO A 158 -7.17 -6.00 13.55
N VAL A 159 -8.23 -5.87 12.75
CA VAL A 159 -9.40 -5.06 13.08
C VAL A 159 -10.54 -5.97 13.53
N ALA A 160 -11.19 -5.62 14.63
CA ALA A 160 -12.39 -6.29 15.11
C ALA A 160 -13.62 -5.49 14.71
N LEU A 161 -14.41 -6.05 13.79
CA LEU A 161 -15.66 -5.44 13.33
C LEU A 161 -16.86 -6.14 13.99
N GLY A 162 -17.87 -5.35 14.35
CA GLY A 162 -19.19 -5.84 14.71
C GLY A 162 -20.00 -6.26 13.47
N PRO A 163 -21.33 -6.44 13.63
CA PRO A 163 -22.21 -6.81 12.53
C PRO A 163 -22.11 -5.82 11.36
N ALA A 164 -22.01 -6.36 10.15
CA ALA A 164 -21.90 -5.54 8.94
C ALA A 164 -23.17 -4.69 8.71
N LEU A 165 -22.98 -3.50 8.15
CA LEU A 165 -24.07 -2.62 7.73
C LEU A 165 -24.61 -3.08 6.36
N PRO A 166 -25.81 -2.65 5.95
CA PRO A 166 -26.32 -2.90 4.61
C PRO A 166 -25.28 -2.52 3.54
N GLY A 167 -25.03 -3.42 2.60
CA GLY A 167 -24.13 -3.18 1.47
C GLY A 167 -24.73 -2.24 0.43
N ALA A 168 -23.94 -1.95 -0.61
CA ALA A 168 -24.37 -1.18 -1.78
C ALA A 168 -24.08 -1.94 -3.08
N GLY A 169 -24.69 -1.51 -4.19
CA GLY A 169 -24.53 -2.21 -5.48
C GLY A 169 -23.18 -1.99 -6.19
N THR A 170 -22.49 -0.90 -5.87
CA THR A 170 -21.21 -0.49 -6.48
C THR A 170 -20.20 -0.09 -5.41
N ALA A 171 -18.92 -0.12 -5.75
CA ALA A 171 -17.84 0.27 -4.84
C ALA A 171 -17.95 1.75 -4.42
N ALA A 172 -18.31 2.63 -5.36
CA ALA A 172 -18.52 4.05 -5.08
C ALA A 172 -19.66 4.27 -4.08
N ALA A 173 -20.81 3.64 -4.31
CA ALA A 173 -21.95 3.72 -3.40
C ALA A 173 -21.65 3.08 -2.03
N ALA A 174 -20.82 2.03 -2.00
CA ALA A 174 -20.38 1.40 -0.77
C ALA A 174 -19.48 2.35 0.05
N LEU A 175 -18.54 3.04 -0.60
CA LEU A 175 -17.69 4.06 0.03
C LEU A 175 -18.50 5.26 0.53
N ASP A 176 -19.53 5.69 -0.20
CA ASP A 176 -20.46 6.74 0.25
C ASP A 176 -21.27 6.33 1.48
N ALA A 177 -21.58 5.03 1.62
CA ALA A 177 -22.33 4.48 2.74
C ALA A 177 -21.48 4.23 4.00
N VAL A 178 -20.16 4.45 3.95
CA VAL A 178 -19.29 4.26 5.11
C VAL A 178 -19.57 5.35 6.16
N PRO A 179 -19.97 4.98 7.40
CA PRO A 179 -20.14 5.97 8.46
C PRO A 179 -18.78 6.48 8.94
N LEU A 180 -18.67 7.79 9.14
CA LEU A 180 -17.50 8.38 9.79
C LEU A 180 -17.48 8.03 11.28
N ILE A 181 -16.29 7.87 11.85
CA ILE A 181 -16.15 7.73 13.30
C ILE A 181 -16.52 9.04 13.99
N ALA A 182 -17.14 8.96 15.17
CA ALA A 182 -17.64 10.14 15.89
C ALA A 182 -16.54 11.13 16.30
N ALA A 183 -15.35 10.61 16.64
CA ALA A 183 -14.17 11.42 16.92
C ALA A 183 -13.02 10.97 16.03
N GLN A 184 -12.53 11.87 15.18
CA GLN A 184 -11.39 11.68 14.29
C GLN A 184 -10.11 12.29 14.87
N ASP A 185 -9.93 12.24 16.19
CA ASP A 185 -8.68 12.65 16.85
C ASP A 185 -7.73 11.45 17.06
N GLY A 186 -6.45 11.75 17.31
CA GLY A 186 -5.40 10.74 17.49
C GLY A 186 -4.87 10.12 16.20
N GLY A 187 -3.90 9.22 16.36
CA GLY A 187 -3.24 8.52 15.25
C GLY A 187 -4.02 7.30 14.76
N PHE A 188 -3.50 6.67 13.72
CA PHE A 188 -4.16 5.56 13.01
C PHE A 188 -4.68 4.44 13.93
N PRO A 189 -3.90 3.88 14.89
CA PRO A 189 -4.40 2.79 15.73
C PRO A 189 -5.58 3.21 16.62
N THR A 190 -5.56 4.45 17.13
CA THR A 190 -6.64 5.00 17.96
C THR A 190 -7.93 5.17 17.16
N ARG A 191 -7.83 5.66 15.92
CA ARG A 191 -9.00 5.80 15.03
C ARG A 191 -9.51 4.43 14.57
N LEU A 192 -8.62 3.50 14.23
CA LEU A 192 -8.98 2.16 13.78
C LEU A 192 -9.77 1.41 14.86
N ALA A 193 -9.37 1.52 16.13
CA ALA A 193 -10.08 0.92 17.25
C ALA A 193 -11.52 1.45 17.44
N ARG A 194 -11.89 2.56 16.80
CA ARG A 194 -13.23 3.15 16.83
C ARG A 194 -14.09 2.74 15.63
N VAL A 195 -13.50 2.10 14.62
CA VAL A 195 -14.25 1.57 13.47
C VAL A 195 -14.99 0.30 13.91
N SER A 196 -16.29 0.42 14.14
CA SER A 196 -17.09 -0.68 14.71
C SER A 196 -17.85 -1.50 13.67
N ALA A 197 -18.23 -0.92 12.53
CA ALA A 197 -19.02 -1.60 11.50
C ALA A 197 -18.78 -0.96 10.14
N LEU A 198 -18.82 -1.76 9.08
CA LEU A 198 -18.62 -1.34 7.69
C LEU A 198 -19.71 -1.95 6.79
N PRO A 199 -20.05 -1.32 5.64
CA PRO A 199 -21.00 -1.90 4.69
C PRO A 199 -20.60 -3.27 4.16
N ALA A 200 -21.59 -4.16 4.03
CA ALA A 200 -21.47 -5.53 3.54
C ALA A 200 -21.34 -5.59 2.01
N TRP A 201 -20.25 -5.09 1.43
CA TRP A 201 -20.10 -5.00 -0.02
C TRP A 201 -19.50 -6.26 -0.68
N THR A 202 -18.60 -6.96 0.01
CA THR A 202 -17.79 -8.04 -0.61
C THR A 202 -18.10 -9.45 -0.14
N TYR A 203 -19.01 -9.64 0.83
CA TYR A 203 -19.19 -10.93 1.52
C TYR A 203 -19.72 -12.06 0.63
N GLU A 204 -20.52 -11.72 -0.38
CA GLU A 204 -21.14 -12.69 -1.30
C GLU A 204 -20.19 -13.15 -2.42
N VAL A 205 -19.00 -12.53 -2.55
CA VAL A 205 -18.07 -12.84 -3.64
C VAL A 205 -17.21 -14.04 -3.27
N THR A 206 -17.41 -15.15 -3.98
CA THR A 206 -16.62 -16.39 -3.81
C THR A 206 -15.77 -16.73 -5.03
N GLU A 207 -16.17 -16.27 -6.23
CA GLU A 207 -15.45 -16.58 -7.46
C GLU A 207 -14.22 -15.67 -7.63
N PRO A 208 -13.03 -16.23 -7.96
CA PRO A 208 -11.81 -15.44 -8.11
C PRO A 208 -11.93 -14.31 -9.16
N ALA A 209 -12.52 -14.61 -10.32
CA ALA A 209 -12.68 -13.60 -11.37
C ALA A 209 -13.56 -12.42 -10.92
N ASP A 210 -14.64 -12.69 -10.18
CA ASP A 210 -15.48 -11.65 -9.59
C ASP A 210 -14.73 -10.88 -8.51
N ALA A 211 -13.89 -11.56 -7.72
CA ALA A 211 -13.06 -10.92 -6.70
C ALA A 211 -12.08 -9.91 -7.32
N GLN A 212 -11.42 -10.29 -8.42
CA GLN A 212 -10.53 -9.38 -9.17
C GLN A 212 -11.30 -8.21 -9.78
N ALA A 213 -12.47 -8.46 -10.38
CA ALA A 213 -13.30 -7.42 -10.97
C ALA A 213 -13.78 -6.40 -9.93
N ARG A 214 -14.26 -6.87 -8.77
CA ARG A 214 -14.67 -6.01 -7.65
C ARG A 214 -13.48 -5.27 -7.05
N LEU A 215 -12.33 -5.91 -6.89
CA LEU A 215 -11.16 -5.21 -6.39
C LEU A 215 -10.72 -4.09 -7.35
N THR A 216 -10.78 -4.34 -8.66
CA THR A 216 -10.53 -3.32 -9.68
C THR A 216 -11.54 -2.16 -9.60
N GLU A 217 -12.82 -2.47 -9.38
CA GLU A 217 -13.88 -1.47 -9.14
C GLU A 217 -13.58 -0.62 -7.90
N LEU A 218 -13.15 -1.24 -6.80
CA LEU A 218 -12.81 -0.56 -5.55
C LEU A 218 -11.67 0.41 -5.72
N VAL A 219 -10.57 -0.04 -6.33
CA VAL A 219 -9.37 0.81 -6.51
C VAL A 219 -9.73 2.01 -7.38
N ARG A 220 -10.47 1.80 -8.47
CA ARG A 220 -10.93 2.91 -9.33
C ARG A 220 -11.80 3.90 -8.55
N ALA A 221 -12.82 3.41 -7.84
CA ALA A 221 -13.74 4.25 -7.08
C ALA A 221 -13.03 5.04 -5.97
N ALA A 222 -12.12 4.41 -5.22
CA ALA A 222 -11.34 5.07 -4.18
C ALA A 222 -10.38 6.13 -4.75
N THR A 223 -9.76 5.84 -5.90
CA THR A 223 -8.91 6.80 -6.62
C THR A 223 -9.72 8.03 -7.03
N HIS A 224 -10.86 7.82 -7.71
CA HIS A 224 -11.75 8.92 -8.12
C HIS A 224 -12.26 9.74 -6.94
N ARG A 225 -12.61 9.07 -5.83
CA ARG A 225 -13.11 9.70 -4.61
C ARG A 225 -12.08 10.67 -4.00
N TYR A 226 -10.78 10.40 -4.14
CA TYR A 226 -9.74 11.29 -3.60
C TYR A 226 -9.85 12.71 -4.16
N ALA A 227 -10.22 12.88 -5.44
CA ALA A 227 -10.36 14.20 -6.05
C ALA A 227 -11.32 15.13 -5.27
N THR A 228 -12.38 14.58 -4.68
CA THR A 228 -13.39 15.37 -3.95
C THR A 228 -13.24 15.32 -2.43
N HIS A 229 -12.60 14.28 -1.89
CA HIS A 229 -12.52 14.04 -0.44
C HIS A 229 -11.11 14.20 0.14
N GLY A 230 -10.07 14.19 -0.68
CA GLY A 230 -8.66 14.23 -0.23
C GLY A 230 -8.33 15.40 0.68
N HIS A 231 -9.07 16.52 0.56
CA HIS A 231 -8.91 17.71 1.40
C HIS A 231 -9.22 17.52 2.90
N GLY A 232 -9.82 16.40 3.30
CA GLY A 232 -10.05 16.09 4.72
C GLY A 232 -8.79 15.64 5.45
N GLU A 233 -7.95 14.84 4.78
CA GLU A 233 -6.63 14.42 5.26
C GLU A 233 -5.84 13.90 4.05
N GLU A 234 -5.01 14.76 3.48
CA GLU A 234 -4.38 14.58 2.17
C GLU A 234 -3.41 13.40 2.13
N THR A 235 -2.80 13.08 3.26
CA THR A 235 -1.81 12.00 3.40
C THR A 235 -2.50 10.65 3.58
N MET A 236 -3.39 10.52 4.56
CA MET A 236 -3.98 9.25 4.95
C MET A 236 -5.05 8.79 3.97
N LEU A 237 -5.78 9.71 3.30
CA LEU A 237 -6.80 9.30 2.33
C LEU A 237 -6.23 8.65 1.08
N VAL A 238 -4.94 8.81 0.75
CA VAL A 238 -4.33 8.05 -0.37
C VAL A 238 -4.40 6.55 -0.13
N HIS A 239 -4.35 6.11 1.15
CA HIS A 239 -4.36 4.70 1.54
C HIS A 239 -5.66 4.00 1.18
N ALA A 240 -6.77 4.74 1.03
CA ALA A 240 -8.03 4.18 0.59
C ALA A 240 -7.94 3.60 -0.83
N ALA A 241 -7.01 4.10 -1.65
CA ALA A 241 -6.76 3.63 -3.02
C ALA A 241 -5.46 2.80 -3.14
N THR A 242 -4.38 3.20 -2.47
CA THR A 242 -3.08 2.52 -2.65
C THR A 242 -3.03 1.15 -1.98
N ALA A 243 -3.67 0.96 -0.82
CA ALA A 243 -3.73 -0.35 -0.15
C ALA A 243 -4.49 -1.41 -0.97
N PRO A 244 -5.73 -1.18 -1.44
CA PRO A 244 -6.40 -2.15 -2.31
C PRO A 244 -5.68 -2.33 -3.66
N ASN A 245 -5.01 -1.30 -4.20
CA ASN A 245 -4.25 -1.45 -5.44
C ASN A 245 -3.04 -2.38 -5.26
N ALA A 246 -2.37 -2.30 -4.11
CA ALA A 246 -1.29 -3.22 -3.78
C ALA A 246 -1.78 -4.68 -3.74
N VAL A 247 -2.93 -4.92 -3.11
CA VAL A 247 -3.58 -6.24 -3.14
C VAL A 247 -3.92 -6.68 -4.57
N LEU A 248 -4.47 -5.78 -5.39
CA LEU A 248 -4.82 -6.06 -6.79
C LEU A 248 -3.59 -6.49 -7.60
N ARG A 249 -2.48 -5.76 -7.44
CA ARG A 249 -1.20 -6.03 -8.08
C ARG A 249 -0.58 -7.35 -7.61
N THR A 250 -0.93 -7.84 -6.43
CA THR A 250 -0.44 -9.12 -5.89
C THR A 250 -1.24 -10.32 -6.38
N LEU A 251 -2.52 -10.17 -6.75
CA LEU A 251 -3.38 -11.30 -7.16
C LEU A 251 -2.76 -12.25 -8.19
N PRO A 252 -2.06 -11.79 -9.27
CA PRO A 252 -1.47 -12.70 -10.25
C PRO A 252 -0.33 -13.59 -9.72
N ALA A 253 0.20 -13.29 -8.52
CA ALA A 253 1.21 -14.11 -7.84
C ALA A 253 0.61 -15.10 -6.83
N LEU A 254 -0.69 -15.03 -6.57
CA LEU A 254 -1.39 -15.81 -5.54
C LEU A 254 -2.25 -16.91 -6.16
N PRO A 255 -2.41 -18.06 -5.47
CA PRO A 255 -3.46 -19.02 -5.77
C PRO A 255 -4.84 -18.36 -5.80
N HIS A 256 -5.68 -18.75 -6.77
CA HIS A 256 -6.97 -18.12 -7.03
C HIS A 256 -7.94 -18.21 -5.84
N GLU A 257 -7.85 -19.27 -5.05
CA GLU A 257 -8.65 -19.48 -3.83
C GLU A 257 -8.44 -18.38 -2.77
N LEU A 258 -7.33 -17.64 -2.81
CA LEU A 258 -7.04 -16.54 -1.88
C LEU A 258 -7.63 -15.20 -2.32
N TRP A 259 -8.13 -15.08 -3.56
CA TRP A 259 -8.57 -13.80 -4.12
C TRP A 259 -9.83 -13.25 -3.43
N PRO A 260 -10.86 -14.05 -3.10
CA PRO A 260 -12.02 -13.56 -2.36
C PRO A 260 -11.69 -12.99 -0.99
N GLU A 261 -10.78 -13.62 -0.24
CA GLU A 261 -10.34 -13.11 1.06
C GLU A 261 -9.51 -11.83 0.92
N SER A 262 -8.67 -11.78 -0.12
CA SER A 262 -7.89 -10.59 -0.48
C SER A 262 -8.78 -9.39 -0.77
N LEU A 263 -9.86 -9.58 -1.53
CA LEU A 263 -10.88 -8.56 -1.76
C LEU A 263 -11.51 -8.08 -0.44
N ARG A 264 -11.91 -9.00 0.45
CA ARG A 264 -12.55 -8.65 1.73
C ARG A 264 -11.64 -7.79 2.62
N ALA A 265 -10.36 -8.13 2.70
CA ALA A 265 -9.38 -7.35 3.45
C ALA A 265 -9.12 -5.98 2.81
N ALA A 266 -8.97 -5.92 1.48
CA ALA A 266 -8.80 -4.69 0.72
C ALA A 266 -9.99 -3.73 0.89
N TRP A 267 -11.22 -4.24 0.80
CA TRP A 267 -12.44 -3.47 1.10
C TRP A 267 -12.41 -2.91 2.53
N THR A 268 -12.08 -3.75 3.51
CA THR A 268 -12.01 -3.33 4.91
C THR A 268 -11.01 -2.19 5.09
N ALA A 269 -9.84 -2.25 4.45
CA ALA A 269 -8.85 -1.17 4.52
C ALA A 269 -9.37 0.14 3.91
N SER A 270 -9.93 0.10 2.69
CA SER A 270 -10.48 1.30 2.04
C SER A 270 -11.62 1.93 2.84
N ALA A 271 -12.53 1.09 3.35
CA ALA A 271 -13.68 1.56 4.11
C ALA A 271 -13.26 2.05 5.51
N ALA A 272 -12.32 1.40 6.19
CA ALA A 272 -11.79 1.90 7.47
C ALA A 272 -11.08 3.24 7.30
N VAL A 273 -10.21 3.41 6.29
CA VAL A 273 -9.56 4.69 6.02
C VAL A 273 -10.60 5.78 5.72
N THR A 274 -11.63 5.45 4.94
CA THR A 274 -12.74 6.37 4.68
C THR A 274 -13.45 6.79 5.98
N ALA A 275 -13.80 5.85 6.86
CA ALA A 275 -14.43 6.14 8.15
C ALA A 275 -13.57 7.03 9.05
N MET A 276 -12.25 6.82 9.04
CA MET A 276 -11.31 7.49 9.93
C MET A 276 -10.89 8.90 9.48
N TYR A 277 -10.88 9.16 8.17
CA TYR A 277 -10.22 10.33 7.60
C TYR A 277 -11.05 11.14 6.59
N ALA A 278 -12.15 10.58 6.06
CA ALA A 278 -12.92 11.33 5.09
C ALA A 278 -13.62 12.53 5.76
N PRO A 279 -13.72 13.68 5.06
CA PRO A 279 -14.54 14.80 5.49
C PRO A 279 -16.04 14.43 5.38
N PRO A 280 -16.93 15.11 6.14
CA PRO A 280 -18.37 14.83 6.10
C PRO A 280 -19.00 15.13 4.73
N THR A 281 -18.38 15.99 3.93
CA THR A 281 -18.86 16.37 2.60
C THR A 281 -17.70 16.44 1.62
N GLY A 282 -17.86 15.86 0.44
CA GLY A 282 -16.95 16.09 -0.68
C GLY A 282 -17.07 17.51 -1.21
N VAL A 283 -15.97 18.04 -1.75
CA VAL A 283 -15.93 19.33 -2.46
C VAL A 283 -15.66 19.06 -3.93
N THR A 284 -16.44 19.68 -4.81
CA THR A 284 -16.20 19.58 -6.26
C THR A 284 -14.81 20.09 -6.59
N TYR A 285 -14.06 19.30 -7.36
CA TYR A 285 -12.75 19.67 -7.83
C TYR A 285 -12.74 19.77 -9.35
N THR A 286 -12.21 20.87 -9.85
CA THR A 286 -11.96 21.10 -11.27
C THR A 286 -10.44 21.17 -11.46
N PRO A 287 -9.83 20.24 -12.22
CA PRO A 287 -8.40 20.28 -12.49
C PRO A 287 -7.98 21.61 -13.14
N PRO A 288 -6.76 22.09 -12.89
CA PRO A 288 -6.26 23.35 -13.44
C PRO A 288 -6.05 23.32 -14.96
N GLY A 289 -6.17 22.15 -15.58
CA GLY A 289 -6.07 21.94 -17.02
C GLY A 289 -6.15 20.47 -17.38
N THR A 290 -6.05 20.19 -18.68
CA THR A 290 -5.92 18.84 -19.22
C THR A 290 -4.45 18.50 -19.34
N PHE A 291 -4.05 17.33 -18.83
CA PHE A 291 -2.69 16.83 -18.85
C PHE A 291 -2.67 15.39 -19.33
N THR A 292 -1.60 14.99 -20.01
CA THR A 292 -1.39 13.57 -20.34
C THR A 292 -0.97 12.78 -19.09
N PRO A 293 -1.14 11.45 -19.09
CA PRO A 293 -0.62 10.58 -18.03
C PRO A 293 0.87 10.84 -17.70
N GLU A 294 1.68 11.07 -18.72
CA GLU A 294 3.12 11.35 -18.58
C GLU A 294 3.38 12.70 -17.91
N GLU A 295 2.66 13.75 -18.31
CA GLU A 295 2.77 15.08 -17.70
C GLU A 295 2.37 15.08 -16.22
N VAL A 296 1.35 14.29 -15.85
CA VAL A 296 0.95 14.11 -14.45
C VAL A 296 2.04 13.38 -13.66
N ALA A 297 2.64 12.33 -14.22
CA ALA A 297 3.76 11.63 -13.60
C ALA A 297 4.98 12.55 -13.37
N GLU A 298 5.31 13.39 -14.35
CA GLU A 298 6.40 14.38 -14.25
C GLU A 298 6.12 15.44 -13.18
N ARG A 299 4.87 15.91 -13.06
CA ARG A 299 4.47 16.84 -12.01
C ARG A 299 4.53 16.22 -10.62
N ALA A 300 4.10 14.96 -10.47
CA ALA A 300 4.23 14.24 -9.21
C ALA A 300 5.69 14.04 -8.80
N LEU A 301 6.57 13.70 -9.77
CA LEU A 301 8.02 13.64 -9.54
C LEU A 301 8.58 15.00 -9.13
N ALA A 302 8.19 16.08 -9.80
CA ALA A 302 8.65 17.44 -9.47
C ALA A 302 8.19 17.89 -8.08
N HIS A 303 6.98 17.47 -7.66
CA HIS A 303 6.47 17.67 -6.30
C HIS A 303 7.24 16.86 -5.26
N GLY A 304 7.64 15.64 -5.61
CA GLY A 304 8.56 14.81 -4.83
C GLY A 304 7.95 14.13 -3.60
N ASP A 305 6.78 14.54 -3.11
CA ASP A 305 6.13 13.85 -1.99
C ASP A 305 5.81 12.38 -2.30
N GLU A 306 6.19 11.49 -1.37
CA GLU A 306 6.01 10.05 -1.49
C GLU A 306 4.53 9.61 -1.62
N HIS A 307 3.58 10.29 -0.99
CA HIS A 307 2.15 9.95 -1.04
C HIS A 307 1.56 10.38 -2.38
N VAL A 308 1.92 11.57 -2.84
CA VAL A 308 1.57 12.08 -4.18
C VAL A 308 2.09 11.13 -5.27
N ILE A 309 3.34 10.67 -5.17
CA ILE A 309 3.93 9.72 -6.13
C ILE A 309 3.15 8.40 -6.15
N LYS A 310 2.89 7.79 -4.98
CA LYS A 310 2.16 6.51 -4.88
C LYS A 310 0.71 6.61 -5.37
N LEU A 311 0.01 7.70 -5.04
CA LEU A 311 -1.36 7.91 -5.53
C LEU A 311 -1.37 8.15 -7.03
N THR A 312 -0.43 8.93 -7.54
CA THR A 312 -0.28 9.15 -8.99
C THR A 312 -0.01 7.83 -9.71
N ASP A 313 0.90 6.99 -9.21
CA ASP A 313 1.13 5.66 -9.76
C ASP A 313 -0.14 4.77 -9.72
N THR A 314 -0.98 4.89 -8.69
CA THR A 314 -2.27 4.18 -8.65
C THR A 314 -3.27 4.73 -9.67
N ALA A 315 -3.37 6.06 -9.80
CA ALA A 315 -4.25 6.71 -10.77
C ALA A 315 -3.89 6.35 -12.23
N LEU A 316 -2.59 6.24 -12.52
CA LEU A 316 -2.07 5.92 -13.84
C LEU A 316 -2.30 4.45 -14.26
N ASP A 317 -2.74 3.56 -13.36
CA ASP A 317 -3.24 2.23 -13.76
C ASP A 317 -4.58 2.32 -14.50
N PHE A 318 -5.35 3.39 -14.28
CA PHE A 318 -6.64 3.62 -14.93
C PHE A 318 -6.58 4.66 -16.04
N GLY A 319 -5.81 5.74 -15.82
CA GLY A 319 -5.52 6.77 -16.82
C GLY A 319 -6.73 7.58 -17.33
N ASP A 320 -7.92 7.37 -16.76
CA ASP A 320 -9.11 8.14 -17.09
C ASP A 320 -9.09 9.55 -16.45
N GLU A 321 -9.94 10.44 -16.94
CA GLU A 321 -9.96 11.86 -16.55
C GLU A 321 -10.10 12.07 -15.03
N GLN A 322 -10.94 11.26 -14.37
CA GLN A 322 -11.16 11.38 -12.91
C GLN A 322 -9.97 10.86 -12.12
N ALA A 323 -9.27 9.83 -12.60
CA ALA A 323 -8.05 9.34 -12.00
C ALA A 323 -6.92 10.40 -12.10
N LEU A 324 -6.74 11.02 -13.27
CA LEU A 324 -5.77 12.10 -13.45
C LEU A 324 -6.13 13.33 -12.60
N ALA A 325 -7.41 13.66 -12.48
CA ALA A 325 -7.89 14.71 -11.58
C ALA A 325 -7.49 14.43 -10.12
N ALA A 326 -7.64 13.19 -9.64
CA ALA A 326 -7.25 12.82 -8.28
C ALA A 326 -5.74 12.99 -8.02
N ALA A 327 -4.90 12.61 -8.97
CA ALA A 327 -3.45 12.81 -8.89
C ALA A 327 -3.06 14.30 -8.85
N LEU A 328 -3.66 15.11 -9.73
CA LEU A 328 -3.48 16.57 -9.72
C LEU A 328 -3.95 17.19 -8.40
N ARG A 329 -5.07 16.69 -7.85
CA ARG A 329 -5.58 17.16 -6.56
C ARG A 329 -4.60 16.88 -5.42
N ALA A 330 -3.94 15.71 -5.42
CA ALA A 330 -2.94 15.39 -4.41
C ALA A 330 -1.73 16.34 -4.45
N ILE A 331 -1.30 16.72 -5.66
CA ILE A 331 -0.24 17.73 -5.87
C ILE A 331 -0.65 19.09 -5.31
N GLU A 332 -1.92 19.49 -5.44
CA GLU A 332 -2.39 20.79 -4.91
C GLU A 332 -2.55 20.82 -3.39
N LEU A 333 -2.90 19.68 -2.77
CA LEU A 333 -3.21 19.61 -1.35
C LEU A 333 -1.98 19.38 -0.47
N SER A 334 -0.97 18.68 -0.99
CA SER A 334 0.17 18.22 -0.20
C SER A 334 1.31 19.24 -0.19
N GLU A 335 2.18 19.16 0.82
CA GLU A 335 3.44 19.89 0.81
C GLU A 335 4.49 19.15 -0.05
N PRO A 336 5.26 19.86 -0.89
CA PRO A 336 6.31 19.24 -1.69
C PRO A 336 7.45 18.73 -0.82
N LEU A 337 8.14 17.70 -1.29
CA LEU A 337 9.38 17.24 -0.65
C LEU A 337 10.46 18.31 -0.84
N SER A 338 10.86 18.94 0.27
CA SER A 338 11.90 19.98 0.34
C SER A 338 13.28 19.43 0.65
#